data_AF-A0A4Q7AF49-F1
#
_entry.id   AF-A0A4Q7AF49-F1
#
_cell.length_a   1.000
_cell.length_b   1.000
_cell.length_c   1.000
_cell.angle_alpha   90.00
_cell.angle_beta   90.00
_cell.angle_gamma   90.00
#
_symmetry.space_group_name_H-M   'P 1'
#
loop_
_entity.id
_entity.type
_entity.pdbx_description
1 polymer ?
#
loop_
_entity_poly.entity_id
_entity_poly.type
_entity_poly.pdbx_seq_one_letter_code
_entity_poly.pdbx_strand_id
1 'polypeptide(L)' 'MIKKREITKTAPDIEAFINGANEQTTPKLDPKASRKFKTHTIPMNEYEYRLLTELAEKYGQTHNGIIRFALKKLKEE' A
#
# COMPACT_ATOMS: atom_id res chain seq x y z
N MET A 1 35.19 43.16 34.88
CA MET A 1 35.72 42.25 33.84
C MET A 1 34.55 41.42 33.30
N ILE A 2 34.25 41.52 32.00
CA ILE A 2 33.10 40.85 31.38
C ILE A 2 33.56 39.47 30.88
N LYS A 3 32.97 38.40 31.44
CA LYS A 3 33.23 37.01 31.04
C LYS A 3 32.50 36.74 29.72
N LYS A 4 33.24 36.57 28.63
CA LYS A 4 32.69 36.23 27.30
C LYS A 4 31.94 34.90 27.40
N ARG A 5 30.68 34.86 26.94
CA ARG A 5 29.96 33.60 26.74
C ARG A 5 30.55 32.95 25.49
N GLU A 6 31.07 31.74 25.64
CA GLU A 6 31.48 30.91 24.50
C GLU A 6 30.21 30.45 23.79
N ILE A 7 30.04 30.94 22.57
CA ILE A 7 29.00 30.47 21.66
C ILE A 7 29.61 29.26 20.96
N THR A 8 29.47 28.08 21.57
CA THR A 8 29.74 26.82 20.87
C THR A 8 28.73 26.69 19.75
N LYS A 9 29.17 27.09 18.56
CA LYS A 9 28.47 26.92 17.29
C LYS A 9 28.57 25.43 16.92
N THR A 10 27.86 24.56 17.64
CA THR A 10 27.70 23.17 17.22
C THR A 10 26.73 23.23 16.04
N ALA A 11 27.28 23.15 14.83
CA ALA A 11 26.52 23.10 13.61
C ALA A 11 25.39 22.05 13.74
N PRO A 12 24.21 22.26 13.14
CA PRO A 12 23.23 21.19 13.03
C PRO A 12 23.95 20.01 12.38
N ASP A 13 23.94 18.87 13.06
CA ASP A 13 24.57 17.64 12.60
C ASP A 13 23.89 17.20 11.30
N ILE A 14 24.49 17.60 10.18
CA ILE A 14 23.99 17.32 8.83
C ILE A 14 23.97 15.80 8.64
N GLU A 15 24.88 15.06 9.28
CA GLU A 15 24.90 13.59 9.21
C GLU A 15 23.74 12.97 9.98
N ALA A 16 23.33 13.52 11.14
CA ALA A 16 22.09 13.10 11.81
C ALA A 16 20.84 13.38 10.96
N PHE A 17 20.83 14.47 10.18
CA PHE A 17 19.73 14.80 9.26
C PHE A 17 19.69 13.87 8.03
N ILE A 18 20.85 13.49 7.49
CA ILE A 18 20.97 12.56 6.35
C ILE A 18 20.66 11.11 6.78
N ASN A 19 21.08 10.69 7.99
CA ASN A 19 20.85 9.34 8.50
C ASN A 19 19.38 9.06 8.83
N GLY A 20 18.58 10.08 9.19
CA GLY A 20 17.14 9.92 9.45
C GLY A 20 16.30 9.67 8.19
N ALA A 21 16.83 9.92 6.99
CA ALA A 21 16.09 9.77 5.73
C ALA A 21 16.21 8.37 5.10
N ASN A 22 17.12 7.52 5.62
CA ASN A 22 17.40 6.21 5.04
C ASN A 22 16.71 5.04 5.75
N GLU A 23 15.89 5.33 6.76
CA GLU A 23 14.87 4.38 7.21
C GLU A 23 13.78 4.33 6.14
N GLN A 24 14.04 3.54 5.09
CA GLN A 24 13.02 3.03 4.21
C GLN A 24 12.12 2.12 5.05
N THR A 25 11.25 2.73 5.87
CA THR A 25 10.10 2.09 6.47
C THR A 25 9.22 1.66 5.31
N THR A 26 9.54 0.50 4.74
CA THR A 26 8.63 -0.22 3.87
C THR A 26 7.35 -0.38 4.68
N PRO A 27 6.26 0.31 4.30
CA PRO A 27 5.06 0.29 5.11
C PRO A 27 4.60 -1.16 5.16
N LYS A 28 4.51 -1.70 6.38
CA LYS A 28 4.06 -3.07 6.61
C LYS A 28 2.65 -3.20 6.01
N LEU A 29 2.55 -4.01 4.95
CA LEU A 29 1.28 -4.26 4.27
C LEU A 29 0.36 -5.01 5.23
N ASP A 30 -0.76 -4.40 5.61
CA ASP A 30 -1.78 -5.03 6.44
C ASP A 30 -2.85 -5.70 5.55
N PRO A 31 -2.99 -7.04 5.57
CA PRO A 31 -4.01 -7.75 4.81
C PRO A 31 -5.46 -7.41 5.21
N LYS A 32 -5.68 -6.83 6.39
CA LYS A 32 -7.00 -6.44 6.90
C LYS A 32 -7.30 -4.95 6.71
N ALA A 33 -6.40 -4.21 6.07
CA ALA A 33 -6.58 -2.79 5.80
C ALA A 33 -7.85 -2.49 4.97
N SER A 34 -8.32 -1.25 5.07
CA SER A 34 -9.48 -0.79 4.30
C SER A 34 -9.23 -0.89 2.79
N ARG A 35 -10.25 -1.32 2.05
CA ARG A 35 -10.19 -1.50 0.58
C ARG A 35 -10.32 -0.19 -0.22
N LYS A 36 -10.13 0.97 0.42
CA LYS A 36 -10.26 2.31 -0.17
C LYS A 36 -8.97 2.81 -0.86
N PHE A 37 -7.94 1.97 -0.98
CA PHE A 37 -6.64 2.37 -1.52
C PHE A 37 -6.69 2.77 -3.00
N LYS A 38 -7.32 1.96 -3.86
CA LYS A 38 -7.42 2.24 -5.30
C LYS A 38 -8.65 1.56 -5.91
N THR A 39 -9.29 2.25 -6.85
CA THR A 39 -10.35 1.71 -7.70
C THR A 39 -9.77 1.30 -9.06
N HIS A 40 -10.25 0.18 -9.61
CA HIS A 40 -9.84 -0.31 -10.93
C HIS A 40 -11.07 -0.62 -11.77
N THR A 41 -11.04 -0.20 -13.04
CA THR A 41 -12.10 -0.46 -14.03
C THR A 41 -11.53 -1.40 -15.07
N ILE A 42 -12.21 -2.53 -15.29
CA ILE A 42 -11.77 -3.57 -16.23
C ILE A 42 -12.76 -3.58 -17.38
N PRO A 43 -12.35 -3.22 -18.62
CA PRO A 43 -13.16 -3.48 -19.79
C PRO A 43 -13.21 -5.00 -20.02
N MET A 44 -14.40 -5.52 -20.29
CA MET A 44 -14.64 -6.96 -20.51
C MET A 44 -15.37 -7.17 -21.83
N ASN A 45 -15.09 -8.29 -22.48
CA ASN A 45 -15.96 -8.80 -23.54
C ASN A 45 -17.18 -9.54 -22.94
N GLU A 46 -18.14 -9.92 -23.79
CA GLU A 46 -19.38 -10.58 -23.34
C GLU A 46 -19.10 -11.92 -22.65
N TYR A 47 -18.16 -12.70 -23.17
CA TYR A 47 -17.80 -14.01 -22.61
C TYR A 47 -17.24 -13.89 -21.19
N GLU A 48 -16.30 -12.97 -20.98
CA GLU A 48 -15.69 -12.68 -19.68
C GLU A 48 -16.74 -12.19 -18.67
N TYR A 49 -17.65 -11.33 -19.11
CA TYR A 49 -18.70 -10.81 -18.24
C TYR A 49 -19.70 -11.91 -17.81
N ARG A 50 -20.07 -12.80 -18.74
CA ARG A 50 -20.94 -13.95 -18.43
C ARG A 50 -20.28 -14.90 -17.45
N LEU A 51 -19.01 -15.24 -17.68
CA LEU A 51 -18.23 -16.07 -16.76
C LEU A 51 -18.19 -15.44 -15.35
N LEU A 52 -17.95 -14.14 -15.25
CA LEU A 52 -17.92 -13.44 -13.97
C LEU A 52 -19.27 -13.48 -13.26
N THR A 53 -20.37 -13.31 -14.01
CA THR A 53 -21.73 -13.34 -13.48
C THR A 53 -22.08 -14.74 -12.96
N GLU A 54 -21.80 -15.79 -13.73
CA GLU A 54 -22.03 -17.18 -13.31
C GLU A 54 -21.24 -17.55 -12.05
N LEU A 55 -19.98 -17.11 -11.96
CA LEU A 55 -19.16 -17.31 -10.76
C LEU A 55 -19.72 -16.53 -9.57
N ALA A 56 -20.17 -15.30 -9.78
CA ALA A 56 -20.76 -14.47 -8.73
C ALA A 56 -22.03 -15.11 -8.15
N GLU A 57 -22.90 -15.65 -8.99
CA GLU A 57 -24.09 -16.40 -8.59
C GLU A 57 -23.72 -17.68 -7.84
N LYS A 58 -22.80 -18.48 -8.40
CA LYS A 58 -22.37 -19.76 -7.82
C LYS A 58 -21.81 -19.61 -6.41
N TYR A 59 -21.01 -18.57 -6.16
CA TYR A 59 -20.37 -18.35 -4.86
C TYR A 59 -21.13 -17.34 -3.97
N GLY A 60 -22.25 -16.78 -4.44
CA GLY A 60 -23.01 -15.75 -3.72
C GLY A 60 -22.18 -14.50 -3.40
N GLN A 61 -21.25 -14.13 -4.28
CA GLN A 61 -20.36 -12.99 -4.08
C GLN A 61 -20.59 -11.90 -5.13
N THR A 62 -20.22 -10.67 -4.80
CA THR A 62 -20.16 -9.58 -5.80
C THR A 62 -19.09 -9.88 -6.86
N HIS A 63 -19.21 -9.29 -8.05
CA HIS A 63 -18.20 -9.35 -9.11
C HIS A 63 -16.79 -9.00 -8.59
N ASN A 64 -16.69 -7.92 -7.81
CA ASN A 64 -15.44 -7.52 -7.17
C ASN A 64 -14.94 -8.52 -6.13
N GLY A 65 -15.82 -9.31 -5.51
CA GLY A 65 -15.47 -10.41 -4.61
C GLY A 65 -14.80 -11.55 -5.37
N ILE A 66 -15.42 -11.98 -6.48
CA ILE A 66 -14.87 -13.03 -7.36
C ILE A 66 -13.49 -12.66 -7.91
N ILE A 67 -13.33 -11.42 -8.40
CA ILE A 67 -12.04 -10.96 -8.91
C ILE A 67 -10.95 -11.04 -7.82
N ARG A 68 -11.26 -10.62 -6.59
CA ARG A 68 -10.33 -10.71 -5.46
C ARG A 68 -10.02 -12.16 -5.07
N PHE A 69 -11.03 -13.02 -5.13
CA PHE A 69 -10.85 -14.45 -4.86
C PHE A 69 -9.92 -15.09 -5.90
N ALA A 70 -10.11 -14.77 -7.19
CA ALA A 70 -9.24 -15.23 -8.27
C ALA A 70 -7.78 -14.77 -8.06
N LEU A 71 -7.56 -13.50 -7.72
CA LEU A 71 -6.21 -12.99 -7.41
C LEU A 71 -5.55 -13.73 -6.23
N LYS A 72 -6.32 -14.05 -5.19
CA LYS A 72 -5.81 -14.83 -4.06
C LYS A 72 -5.48 -16.26 -4.47
N LYS A 73 -6.33 -16.89 -5.28
CA LYS A 73 -6.13 -18.25 -5.78
C LYS A 73 -4.90 -18.38 -6.67
N LEU A 74 -4.72 -17.45 -7.61
CA LEU A 74 -3.54 -17.39 -8.49
C LEU A 74 -2.22 -17.16 -7.73
N LYS A 75 -2.27 -16.63 -6.50
CA LYS A 75 -1.08 -16.48 -5.63
C LYS A 75 -0.79 -17.76 -4.84
N GLU A 76 -1.82 -18.55 -4.53
CA GLU A 76 -1.69 -19.81 -3.77
C GLU A 76 -1.21 -20.96 -4.67
N GLU A 77 -1.34 -20.81 -5.99
CA GLU A 77 -0.82 -21.71 -7.04
C GLU A 77 0.65 -21.41 -7.37
#